data_AF-A0A3L6F7R9-F1
#
_entry.id   AF-A0A3L6F7R9-F1
#
_cell.length_a   1.000
_cell.length_b   1.000
_cell.length_c   1.000
_cell.angle_alpha   90.00
_cell.angle_beta   90.00
_cell.angle_gamma   90.00
#
_symmetry.space_group_name_H-M   'P 1'
#
loop_
_entity.id
_entity.type
_entity.pdbx_description
1 polymer ?
#
loop_
_entity_poly.entity_id
_entity_poly.type
_entity_poly.pdbx_seq_one_letter_code
_entity_poly.pdbx_strand_id
1 'polypeptide(L)'
;MMPCDVQKLKVVLEGKMRKLNSLHANPNCINSYGYFALHEAAERFSVEMIKLLFRHGASANVRTVGDKVIENLLPLHVAIENTCMHKYLEDNLSPPQYHRDYIYKLIHLLCLPEMVRFIPSLHKVLLLMQHDK
;
A
#
# COMPACT_ATOMS: atom_id res chain seq x y z
N MET A 1 -10.35 10.64 15.46
CA MET A 1 -10.69 10.13 14.11
C MET A 1 -11.01 8.65 14.26
N MET A 2 -12.14 8.15 13.74
CA MET A 2 -12.50 6.72 13.85
C MET A 2 -11.51 5.88 13.02
N PRO A 3 -10.98 4.75 13.53
CA PRO A 3 -10.17 3.83 12.75
C PRO A 3 -10.95 3.31 11.53
N CYS A 4 -10.37 3.42 10.35
CA CYS A 4 -10.96 2.89 9.13
C CYS A 4 -10.81 1.37 9.06
N ASP A 5 -11.92 0.70 8.77
CA ASP A 5 -11.98 -0.72 8.45
C ASP A 5 -11.99 -0.85 6.92
N VAL A 6 -10.85 -1.25 6.33
CA VAL A 6 -10.65 -1.30 4.87
C VAL A 6 -11.60 -2.29 4.19
N GLN A 7 -12.05 -3.33 4.89
CA GLN A 7 -13.02 -4.29 4.35
C GLN A 7 -14.41 -3.68 4.29
N LYS A 8 -14.83 -2.93 5.32
CA LYS A 8 -16.07 -2.14 5.26
C LYS A 8 -16.00 -1.05 4.22
N LEU A 9 -14.85 -0.36 4.11
CA LEU A 9 -14.62 0.64 3.07
C LEU A 9 -14.80 0.05 1.68
N LYS A 10 -14.19 -1.12 1.41
CA LYS A 10 -14.33 -1.84 0.15
C LYS A 10 -15.80 -2.11 -0.18
N VAL A 11 -16.58 -2.61 0.77
CA VAL A 11 -18.03 -2.87 0.56
C VAL A 11 -18.80 -1.58 0.25
N VAL A 12 -18.48 -0.46 0.91
CA VAL A 12 -19.14 0.84 0.65
C VAL A 12 -18.77 1.38 -0.74
N LEU A 13 -17.50 1.24 -1.15
CA LEU A 13 -17.01 1.72 -2.44
C LEU A 13 -17.42 0.80 -3.62
N GLU A 14 -17.44 -0.52 -3.43
CA GLU A 14 -17.97 -1.50 -4.40
C GLU A 14 -19.50 -1.48 -4.47
N GLY A 15 -20.12 -1.00 -3.38
CA GLY A 15 -21.54 -0.95 -3.17
C GLY A 15 -22.27 -0.12 -4.21
N LYS A 16 -22.94 -0.83 -5.11
CA LYS A 16 -24.22 -0.50 -5.77
C LYS A 16 -25.35 -0.12 -4.78
N MET A 17 -25.08 0.52 -3.63
CA MET A 17 -26.11 1.05 -2.74
C MET A 17 -26.62 2.38 -3.29
N ARG A 18 -27.45 2.30 -4.34
CA ARG A 18 -28.20 3.45 -4.88
C ARG A 18 -29.10 4.15 -3.83
N LYS A 19 -29.25 3.57 -2.64
CA LYS A 19 -30.02 4.10 -1.50
C LYS A 19 -29.40 3.70 -0.16
N LEU A 20 -28.25 4.25 0.18
CA LEU A 20 -28.03 4.60 1.58
C LEU A 20 -27.61 6.07 1.61
N ASN A 21 -28.62 6.93 1.74
CA ASN A 21 -28.44 8.34 1.96
C ASN A 21 -27.43 8.53 3.10
N SER A 22 -26.41 9.36 2.85
CA SER A 22 -25.50 9.99 3.81
C SER A 22 -24.17 9.33 4.24
N LEU A 23 -23.66 8.29 3.60
CA LEU A 23 -22.28 7.80 3.87
C LEU A 23 -21.33 8.07 2.69
N HIS A 24 -20.75 9.27 2.64
CA HIS A 24 -19.57 9.52 1.81
C HIS A 24 -18.37 8.82 2.45
N ALA A 25 -17.98 7.67 1.91
CA ALA A 25 -16.76 6.98 2.31
C ALA A 25 -15.54 7.81 1.89
N ASN A 26 -14.74 8.25 2.86
CA ASN A 26 -13.47 8.91 2.60
C ASN A 26 -12.44 7.86 2.12
N PRO A 27 -11.95 7.93 0.87
CA PRO A 27 -10.95 6.99 0.36
C PRO A 27 -9.56 7.18 1.02
N ASN A 28 -9.31 8.34 1.64
CA ASN A 28 -8.10 8.66 2.40
C ASN A 28 -8.30 8.41 3.90
N CYS A 29 -9.11 7.41 4.26
CA CYS A 29 -9.31 7.05 5.66
C CYS A 29 -8.06 6.36 6.24
N ILE A 30 -7.88 6.49 7.56
CA ILE A 30 -6.73 5.98 8.30
C ILE A 30 -7.17 4.97 9.37
N ASN A 31 -6.43 3.90 9.56
CA ASN A 31 -6.66 2.94 10.63
C ASN A 31 -6.04 3.41 11.98
N SER A 32 -6.24 2.65 13.05
CA SER A 32 -5.73 2.98 14.39
C SER A 32 -4.22 2.91 14.53
N TYR A 33 -3.53 2.31 13.57
CA TYR A 33 -2.08 2.19 13.56
C TYR A 33 -1.41 3.39 12.90
N GLY A 34 -2.10 4.06 11.97
CA GLY A 34 -1.51 5.15 11.20
C GLY A 34 -1.42 4.91 9.70
N TYR A 35 -1.95 3.78 9.22
CA TYR A 35 -1.98 3.45 7.81
C TYR A 35 -3.27 3.94 7.15
N PHE A 36 -3.10 4.65 6.04
CA PHE A 36 -4.22 4.95 5.13
C PHE A 36 -4.66 3.68 4.40
N ALA A 37 -5.92 3.63 3.96
CA ALA A 37 -6.47 2.52 3.19
C ALA A 37 -5.58 2.13 1.98
N LEU A 38 -4.92 3.11 1.35
CA LEU A 38 -4.02 2.86 0.23
C LEU A 38 -2.73 2.13 0.65
N HIS A 39 -2.22 2.34 1.86
CA HIS A 39 -1.09 1.56 2.39
C HIS A 39 -1.48 0.09 2.58
N GLU A 40 -2.64 -0.19 3.16
CA GLU A 40 -3.10 -1.58 3.33
C GLU A 40 -3.37 -2.27 1.97
N ALA A 41 -3.87 -1.52 0.99
CA ALA A 41 -4.05 -2.05 -0.36
C ALA A 41 -2.71 -2.36 -1.03
N ALA A 42 -1.70 -1.51 -0.82
CA ALA A 42 -0.34 -1.68 -1.31
C ALA A 42 0.38 -2.87 -0.64
N GLU A 43 0.25 -3.01 0.68
CA GLU A 43 0.75 -4.16 1.44
C GLU A 43 0.22 -5.48 0.87
N ARG A 44 -1.08 -5.55 0.58
CA ARG A 44 -1.74 -6.74 0.03
C ARG A 44 -1.54 -6.94 -1.48
N PHE A 45 -0.78 -6.06 -2.16
CA PHE A 45 -0.69 -5.99 -3.62
C PHE A 45 -2.05 -6.00 -4.33
N SER A 46 -3.08 -5.43 -3.70
CA SER A 46 -4.46 -5.48 -4.21
C SER A 46 -4.69 -4.39 -5.26
N VAL A 47 -4.42 -4.75 -6.51
CA VAL A 47 -4.62 -3.87 -7.69
C VAL A 47 -6.06 -3.38 -7.78
N GLU A 48 -7.03 -4.24 -7.48
CA GLU A 48 -8.46 -3.93 -7.52
C GLU A 48 -8.81 -2.87 -6.46
N MET A 49 -8.30 -3.02 -5.24
CA MET A 49 -8.55 -2.07 -4.16
C MET A 49 -7.86 -0.73 -4.44
N ILE A 50 -6.63 -0.73 -4.96
CA ILE A 50 -5.92 0.49 -5.37
C ILE A 50 -6.72 1.24 -6.43
N LYS A 51 -7.18 0.55 -7.49
CA LYS A 51 -8.02 1.15 -8.53
C LYS A 51 -9.33 1.70 -7.98
N LEU A 52 -9.96 0.99 -7.05
CA LEU A 52 -11.19 1.44 -6.41
C LEU A 52 -10.96 2.72 -5.61
N LEU A 53 -9.92 2.75 -4.77
CA LEU A 53 -9.54 3.91 -3.98
C LEU A 53 -9.24 5.13 -4.86
N PHE A 54 -8.48 4.97 -5.95
CA PHE A 54 -8.20 6.06 -6.90
C PHE A 54 -9.45 6.57 -7.61
N ARG A 55 -10.36 5.69 -8.04
CA ARG A 55 -11.65 6.09 -8.64
C ARG A 55 -12.48 6.99 -7.72
N HIS A 56 -12.28 6.89 -6.41
CA HIS A 56 -12.97 7.67 -5.41
C HIS A 56 -12.17 8.88 -4.88
N GLY A 57 -10.96 9.14 -5.40
CA GLY A 57 -10.14 10.31 -5.05
C GLY A 57 -9.11 10.05 -3.93
N ALA A 58 -8.63 8.83 -3.77
CA ALA A 58 -7.48 8.57 -2.91
C ALA A 58 -6.24 9.28 -3.43
N SER A 59 -5.42 9.83 -2.54
CA SER A 59 -4.12 10.41 -2.89
C SER A 59 -3.04 9.33 -2.80
N ALA A 60 -2.26 9.17 -3.86
CA ALA A 60 -1.08 8.29 -3.87
C ALA A 60 0.03 8.77 -2.91
N ASN A 61 0.01 10.05 -2.54
CA ASN A 61 1.07 10.71 -1.77
C ASN A 61 0.78 10.81 -0.26
N VAL A 62 -0.25 10.11 0.22
CA VAL A 62 -0.52 10.02 1.66
C VAL A 62 0.67 9.42 2.39
N ARG A 63 0.91 9.89 3.61
CA ARG A 63 2.01 9.42 4.43
C ARG A 63 1.48 8.77 5.69
N THR A 64 2.07 7.65 6.11
CA THR A 64 1.80 7.07 7.43
C THR A 64 2.01 8.12 8.52
N VAL A 65 1.13 8.11 9.53
CA VAL A 65 1.18 9.06 10.66
C VAL A 65 0.92 8.33 11.98
N GLY A 66 1.68 8.65 13.02
CA GLY A 66 1.46 8.18 14.39
C GLY A 66 2.58 7.30 14.93
N ASP A 67 2.64 7.21 16.26
CA ASP A 67 3.78 6.65 17.01
C ASP A 67 3.95 5.12 16.87
N LYS A 68 2.97 4.43 16.28
CA LYS A 68 2.92 2.96 16.16
C LYS A 68 3.34 2.45 14.78
N VAL A 69 3.72 3.35 13.88
CA VAL A 69 4.15 3.04 12.52
C VAL A 69 5.44 3.78 12.20
N ILE A 70 6.18 3.27 11.21
CA ILE A 70 7.27 4.05 10.63
C ILE A 70 6.62 5.29 10.00
N GLU A 71 6.96 6.48 10.47
CA GLU A 71 6.39 7.72 9.97
C GLU A 71 6.87 8.03 8.55
N ASN A 72 6.07 8.82 7.83
CA ASN A 72 6.40 9.36 6.51
C ASN A 72 6.56 8.33 5.38
N LEU A 73 6.03 7.11 5.55
CA LEU A 73 6.00 6.13 4.48
C LEU A 73 4.88 6.43 3.49
N LEU A 74 5.19 6.31 2.21
CA LEU A 74 4.20 6.30 1.14
C LEU A 74 3.61 4.88 1.02
N PRO A 75 2.43 4.72 0.42
CA PRO A 75 1.88 3.40 0.10
C PRO A 75 2.87 2.56 -0.73
N LEU A 76 3.67 3.19 -1.59
CA LEU A 76 4.70 2.50 -2.36
C LEU A 76 5.82 1.92 -1.49
N HIS A 77 6.24 2.63 -0.43
CA HIS A 77 7.25 2.12 0.50
C HIS A 77 6.77 0.84 1.18
N VAL A 78 5.49 0.77 1.54
CA VAL A 78 4.87 -0.42 2.16
C VAL A 78 4.83 -1.61 1.19
N ALA A 79 4.51 -1.39 -0.08
CA ALA A 79 4.57 -2.45 -1.10
C ALA A 79 5.99 -3.02 -1.27
N ILE A 80 7.00 -2.14 -1.29
CA ILE A 80 8.42 -2.55 -1.39
C ILE A 80 8.83 -3.33 -0.13
N GLU A 81 8.51 -2.81 1.06
CA GLU A 81 8.83 -3.45 2.33
C GLU A 81 8.20 -4.85 2.44
N ASN A 82 6.91 -4.99 2.13
CA ASN A 82 6.26 -6.29 2.16
C ASN A 82 6.87 -7.28 1.14
N THR A 83 7.34 -6.77 0.00
CA THR A 83 8.10 -7.60 -0.96
C THR A 83 9.41 -8.08 -0.33
N CYS A 84 10.14 -7.21 0.36
CA CYS A 84 11.42 -7.51 1.03
C CYS A 84 11.29 -8.44 2.25
N MET A 85 10.15 -8.43 2.95
CA MET A 85 9.87 -9.30 4.10
C MET A 85 9.56 -10.75 3.69
N HIS A 86 9.58 -11.08 2.40
CA HIS A 86 9.44 -12.46 1.97
C HIS A 86 10.58 -13.30 2.55
N LYS A 87 10.27 -14.38 3.28
CA LYS A 87 11.22 -15.23 4.02
C LYS A 87 12.53 -15.53 3.28
N TYR A 88 12.45 -15.78 1.97
CA TYR A 88 13.63 -15.98 1.13
C TYR A 88 14.58 -14.77 1.09
N LEU A 89 14.05 -13.56 1.03
CA LEU A 89 14.82 -12.31 1.03
C LEU A 89 15.34 -11.96 2.42
N GLU A 90 14.60 -12.25 3.48
CA GLU A 90 15.08 -12.12 4.86
C GLU A 90 16.37 -12.93 5.08
N ASP A 91 16.40 -14.16 4.58
CA ASP A 91 17.57 -15.04 4.65
C ASP A 91 18.75 -14.56 3.77
N ASN A 92 18.48 -13.81 2.69
CA ASN A 92 19.49 -13.31 1.75
C ASN A 92 19.94 -11.85 2.02
N LEU A 93 19.19 -11.08 2.82
CA LEU A 93 19.46 -9.68 3.19
C LEU A 93 19.82 -9.59 4.68
N SER A 94 21.01 -10.07 5.08
CA SER A 94 21.55 -9.85 6.43
C SER A 94 22.17 -8.45 6.62
N PRO A 95 22.23 -7.86 7.84
CA PRO A 95 21.19 -7.52 8.83
C PRO A 95 20.58 -6.11 8.58
N PRO A 96 19.53 -5.71 9.34
CA PRO A 96 18.61 -4.60 9.04
C PRO A 96 19.17 -3.19 9.37
N GLN A 97 20.40 -2.86 8.97
CA GLN A 97 20.98 -1.52 9.22
C GLN A 97 20.65 -0.50 8.12
N TYR A 98 20.11 -0.93 6.98
CA TYR A 98 19.67 -0.05 5.87
C TYR A 98 18.15 0.07 5.79
N HIS A 99 17.47 0.07 6.93
CA HIS A 99 15.99 0.07 6.99
C HIS A 99 15.34 1.17 6.15
N ARG A 100 16.07 2.25 5.85
CA ARG A 100 15.59 3.46 5.18
C ARG A 100 15.87 3.59 3.69
N ASP A 101 16.72 2.75 3.08
CA ASP A 101 17.15 3.01 1.70
C ASP A 101 16.32 2.20 0.68
N TYR A 102 15.07 2.63 0.50
CA TYR A 102 14.09 2.02 -0.40
C TYR A 102 14.59 1.89 -1.85
N ILE A 103 15.49 2.79 -2.27
CA ILE A 103 16.13 2.75 -3.58
C ILE A 103 17.01 1.50 -3.70
N TYR A 104 17.85 1.21 -2.71
CA TYR A 104 18.68 0.01 -2.72
C TYR A 104 17.83 -1.25 -2.65
N LYS A 105 16.81 -1.28 -1.77
CA LYS A 105 15.87 -2.41 -1.70
C LYS A 105 15.20 -2.66 -3.05
N LEU A 106 14.76 -1.61 -3.75
CA LEU A 106 14.18 -1.71 -5.08
C LEU A 106 15.18 -2.24 -6.12
N ILE A 107 16.41 -1.70 -6.14
CA ILE A 107 17.47 -2.16 -7.06
C ILE A 107 17.80 -3.64 -6.81
N HIS A 108 17.96 -4.04 -5.55
CA HIS A 108 18.19 -5.44 -5.19
C HIS A 108 17.03 -6.35 -5.63
N LEU A 109 15.78 -5.95 -5.42
CA LEU A 109 14.60 -6.69 -5.86
C LEU A 109 14.56 -6.89 -7.37
N LEU A 110 14.90 -5.87 -8.15
CA LEU A 110 14.90 -5.93 -9.62
C LEU A 110 16.00 -6.84 -10.19
N CYS A 111 17.06 -7.08 -9.43
CA CYS A 111 18.22 -7.87 -9.86
C CYS A 111 18.14 -9.37 -9.49
N LEU A 112 17.11 -9.81 -8.75
CA LEU A 112 17.00 -11.20 -8.28
C LEU A 112 16.14 -12.09 -9.21
N PRO A 113 16.66 -13.22 -9.70
CA PRO A 113 15.92 -14.15 -10.58
C PRO A 113 14.64 -14.72 -9.94
N GLU A 114 14.65 -14.97 -8.64
CA GLU A 114 13.56 -15.56 -7.87
C GLU A 114 12.41 -14.57 -7.64
N MET A 115 12.70 -13.27 -7.78
CA MET A 115 11.74 -12.17 -7.68
C MET A 115 10.87 -11.98 -8.92
N VAL A 116 11.21 -12.64 -10.04
CA VAL A 116 10.46 -12.59 -11.32
C VAL A 116 8.98 -12.93 -11.16
N ARG A 117 8.60 -13.72 -10.15
CA ARG A 117 7.18 -14.04 -9.87
C ARG A 117 6.39 -12.88 -9.27
N PHE A 118 7.04 -12.00 -8.49
CA PHE A 118 6.38 -10.87 -7.83
C PHE A 118 6.54 -9.55 -8.59
N ILE A 119 7.57 -9.46 -9.44
CA ILE A 119 7.81 -8.30 -10.33
C ILE A 119 6.54 -7.88 -11.08
N PRO A 120 5.71 -8.75 -11.68
CA PRO A 120 4.51 -8.32 -12.40
C PRO A 120 3.48 -7.61 -11.53
N SER A 121 3.27 -8.08 -10.29
CA SER A 121 2.32 -7.47 -9.35
C SER A 121 2.87 -6.17 -8.78
N LEU A 122 4.14 -6.17 -8.36
CA LEU A 122 4.83 -4.97 -7.89
C LEU A 122 4.89 -3.89 -8.98
N HIS A 123 5.18 -4.27 -10.23
CA HIS A 123 5.23 -3.37 -11.37
C HIS A 123 3.87 -2.73 -11.66
N LYS A 124 2.77 -3.49 -11.58
CA LYS A 124 1.41 -2.93 -11.72
C LYS A 124 1.09 -1.92 -10.62
N VAL A 125 1.46 -2.24 -9.38
CA VAL A 125 1.27 -1.37 -8.22
C VAL A 125 2.11 -0.09 -8.36
N LEU A 126 3.37 -0.20 -8.80
CA LEU A 126 4.26 0.91 -9.10
C LEU A 126 3.67 1.86 -10.14
N LEU A 127 3.21 1.32 -11.28
CA LEU A 127 2.60 2.12 -12.33
C LEU A 127 1.37 2.87 -11.83
N LEU A 128 0.49 2.20 -11.08
CA LEU A 128 -0.72 2.83 -10.56
C LEU A 128 -0.42 3.99 -9.61
N MET A 129 0.62 3.88 -8.78
CA MET A 129 0.98 4.95 -7.85
C MET A 129 1.81 6.08 -8.48
N GLN A 130 2.46 5.85 -9.63
CA GLN A 130 3.27 6.86 -10.33
C GLN A 130 2.45 7.76 -11.26
N HIS A 131 1.28 7.31 -11.71
CA HIS A 131 0.49 8.00 -12.73
C HIS A 131 -0.61 8.95 -12.20
N ASP A 132 -0.85 9.00 -10.88
CA ASP A 132 -1.84 9.90 -10.29
C ASP A 132 -1.15 11.19 -9.81
N LYS A 133 -1.42 12.30 -10.52
CA LYS A 133 -1.01 13.68 -10.18
C LYS A 133 -2.23 14.54 -9.92
#